data_AF-D8UIE1-F1
#
_entry.id   AF-D8UIE1-F1
#
_cell.length_a   1.000
_cell.length_b   1.000
_cell.length_c   1.000
_cell.angle_alpha   90.00
_cell.angle_beta   90.00
_cell.angle_gamma   90.00
#
_symmetry.space_group_name_H-M   'P 1'
#
loop_
_entity.id
_entity.type
_entity.pdbx_description
1 polymer ?
#
loop_
_entity_poly.entity_id
_entity_poly.type
_entity_poly.pdbx_seq_one_letter_code
_entity_poly.pdbx_strand_id
1 'polypeptide(L)'
;MCFDRTTVVKKLPDHSLEPFRVGQGRGVPALVAGRRFHCTMCGKCCTGEGEIWMSPEEALRIARHLNMSLQRFLDTHTKQYSKYKGWRMLKTAEGSSACIFLGSDNKCSVHSVRPSQCSTYPWWPELTHDSEWEWEKANVCEGFDHPEAGALDEEEAARQLREANKMTQQRLLASEVRMSPKVAEWAEDVLLWDEELGYPDGRLPPPPPAPPPPPPAGGARGGVVVDCAA
;
A
#
# COMPACT_ATOMS: atom_id res chain seq x y z
N MET A 1 -32.81 -22.54 2.90
CA MET A 1 -32.88 -21.28 2.11
C MET A 1 -31.49 -20.68 2.09
N CYS A 2 -30.70 -21.02 1.07
CA CYS A 2 -29.33 -20.53 0.92
C CYS A 2 -29.38 -19.20 0.18
N PHE A 3 -28.94 -18.12 0.81
CA PHE A 3 -28.79 -16.83 0.14
C PHE A 3 -27.58 -16.90 -0.79
N ASP A 4 -27.89 -16.70 -2.06
CA ASP A 4 -26.99 -16.47 -3.19
C ASP A 4 -25.99 -15.35 -2.84
N ARG A 5 -24.68 -15.65 -2.93
CA ARG A 5 -23.57 -14.70 -2.70
C ARG A 5 -23.10 -14.06 -4.00
N THR A 6 -24.01 -13.72 -4.90
CA THR A 6 -23.76 -12.71 -5.95
C THR A 6 -23.87 -11.30 -5.36
N THR A 7 -23.05 -10.99 -4.34
CA THR A 7 -22.71 -9.60 -4.07
C THR A 7 -21.55 -9.26 -4.96
N VAL A 8 -21.90 -8.65 -6.09
CA VAL A 8 -21.07 -7.81 -6.94
C VAL A 8 -19.93 -7.22 -6.10
N VAL A 9 -18.75 -7.79 -6.22
CA VAL A 9 -17.51 -7.08 -5.91
C VAL A 9 -17.57 -5.89 -6.85
N LYS A 10 -18.04 -4.74 -6.36
CA LYS A 10 -17.83 -3.48 -7.06
C LYS A 10 -16.35 -3.46 -7.32
N LYS A 11 -16.02 -3.63 -8.61
CA LYS A 11 -14.67 -3.63 -9.13
C LYS A 11 -14.03 -2.39 -8.51
N LEU A 12 -13.17 -2.57 -7.51
CA LEU A 12 -12.19 -1.54 -7.18
C LEU A 12 -11.58 -1.21 -8.54
N PRO A 13 -11.61 0.07 -8.98
CA PRO A 13 -11.13 0.40 -10.30
C PRO A 13 -9.75 -0.22 -10.46
N ASP A 14 -9.60 -0.90 -11.60
CA ASP A 14 -8.48 -1.77 -11.93
C ASP A 14 -7.22 -0.93 -12.18
N HIS A 15 -6.76 -0.24 -11.14
CA HIS A 15 -5.45 0.37 -11.02
C HIS A 15 -4.49 -0.64 -10.43
N SER A 16 -4.65 -1.92 -10.81
CA SER A 16 -3.84 -3.02 -10.33
C SER A 16 -2.42 -2.85 -10.84
N LEU A 17 -1.62 -2.09 -10.09
CA LEU A 17 -0.16 -2.23 -10.07
C LEU A 17 0.47 -2.20 -11.48
N GLU A 18 -0.16 -1.53 -12.45
CA GLU A 18 0.51 -1.23 -13.72
C GLU A 18 1.66 -0.32 -13.30
N PRO A 19 2.91 -0.74 -13.55
CA PRO A 19 4.07 -0.04 -13.05
C PRO A 19 3.96 1.42 -13.44
N PHE A 20 4.45 2.31 -12.58
CA PHE A 20 4.93 3.59 -13.05
C PHE A 20 5.86 3.30 -14.22
N ARG A 21 5.33 3.38 -15.44
CA ARG A 21 6.14 3.58 -16.60
C ARG A 21 6.71 4.95 -16.30
N VAL A 22 7.94 4.94 -15.79
CA VAL A 22 8.90 5.99 -16.06
C VAL A 22 9.04 6.03 -17.57
N GLY A 23 8.01 6.55 -18.23
CA GLY A 23 8.04 6.89 -19.62
C GLY A 23 9.09 7.96 -19.69
N GLN A 24 10.18 7.67 -20.40
CA GLN A 24 11.13 8.67 -20.86
C GLN A 24 12.17 9.13 -19.82
N GLY A 25 12.83 8.19 -19.15
CA GLY A 25 14.15 8.44 -18.53
C GLY A 25 14.16 9.39 -17.34
N ARG A 26 13.08 9.42 -16.55
CA ARG A 26 12.89 10.33 -15.43
C ARG A 26 12.72 9.55 -14.11
N GLY A 27 13.76 9.50 -13.26
CA GLY A 27 13.74 8.76 -11.98
C GLY A 27 12.63 9.22 -11.01
N VAL A 28 12.48 8.57 -9.85
CA VAL A 28 11.45 8.87 -8.84
C VAL A 28 11.31 10.36 -8.49
N PRO A 29 12.38 11.18 -8.39
CA PRO A 29 12.24 12.62 -8.19
C PRO A 29 11.30 13.31 -9.20
N ALA A 30 11.28 12.85 -10.46
CA ALA A 30 10.42 13.42 -11.47
C ALA A 30 8.92 13.12 -11.27
N LEU A 31 8.56 12.08 -10.49
CA LEU A 31 7.17 11.77 -10.15
C LEU A 31 6.61 12.71 -9.08
N VAL A 32 7.49 13.36 -8.32
CA VAL A 32 7.14 14.32 -7.27
C VAL A 32 7.40 15.78 -7.69
N ALA A 33 8.16 15.98 -8.78
CA ALA A 33 8.55 17.30 -9.26
C ALA A 33 7.36 18.24 -9.49
N GLY A 34 7.56 19.52 -9.16
CA GLY A 34 6.55 20.57 -9.35
C GLY A 34 5.39 20.57 -8.34
N ARG A 35 5.40 19.65 -7.36
CA ARG A 35 4.35 19.54 -6.34
C ARG A 35 4.77 20.20 -5.04
N ARG A 36 3.80 20.69 -4.28
CA ARG A 36 4.03 21.34 -2.98
C ARG A 36 3.01 20.89 -1.97
N PHE A 37 3.46 20.64 -0.75
CA PHE A 37 2.61 20.20 0.34
C PHE A 37 3.08 20.72 1.70
N HIS A 38 2.13 21.10 2.55
CA HIS A 38 2.36 21.43 3.95
C HIS A 38 1.24 20.82 4.81
N CYS A 39 1.59 19.94 5.75
CA CYS A 39 0.60 19.36 6.65
C CYS A 39 0.16 20.39 7.71
N THR A 40 -1.08 20.88 7.62
CA THR A 40 -1.67 21.80 8.61
C THR A 40 -2.21 21.09 9.86
N MET A 41 -2.02 19.76 9.97
CA MET A 41 -2.65 18.91 10.99
C MET A 41 -4.18 19.02 11.05
N CYS A 42 -4.85 19.28 9.92
CA CYS A 42 -6.31 19.47 9.86
C CYS A 42 -7.16 18.22 10.17
N GLY A 43 -6.57 17.03 10.25
CA GLY A 43 -7.26 15.79 10.58
C GLY A 43 -8.08 15.15 9.44
N LYS A 44 -8.20 15.80 8.27
CA LYS A 44 -9.03 15.30 7.15
C LYS A 44 -8.58 13.93 6.61
N CYS A 45 -7.27 13.68 6.55
CA CYS A 45 -6.74 12.35 6.19
C CYS A 45 -7.04 11.27 7.25
N CYS A 46 -7.46 11.65 8.46
CA CYS A 46 -7.86 10.74 9.52
C CYS A 46 -9.38 10.49 9.56
N THR A 47 -10.20 11.25 8.82
CA THR A 47 -11.68 11.12 8.86
C THR A 47 -12.28 10.27 7.74
N GLY A 48 -11.53 10.06 6.65
CA GLY A 48 -11.99 9.33 5.47
C GLY A 48 -12.08 7.82 5.64
N GLU A 49 -12.69 7.17 4.64
CA GLU A 49 -12.65 5.71 4.53
C GLU A 49 -11.26 5.29 4.06
N GLY A 50 -10.47 4.71 4.95
CA GLY A 50 -9.11 4.28 4.65
C GLY A 50 -8.66 3.14 5.56
N GLU A 51 -7.84 2.26 5.01
CA GLU A 51 -7.20 1.18 5.76
C GLU A 51 -5.75 1.55 6.02
N ILE A 52 -5.43 1.85 7.29
CA ILE A 52 -4.05 2.12 7.70
C ILE A 52 -3.41 0.82 8.14
N TRP A 53 -2.50 0.32 7.31
CA TRP A 53 -1.75 -0.91 7.58
C TRP A 53 -0.41 -0.58 8.21
N MET A 54 0.02 -1.43 9.13
CA MET A 54 1.25 -1.25 9.88
C MET A 54 2.06 -2.53 9.92
N SER A 55 3.38 -2.39 9.83
CA SER A 55 4.31 -3.47 10.11
C SER A 55 4.44 -3.71 11.63
N PRO A 56 5.03 -4.85 12.04
CA PRO A 56 5.33 -5.11 13.45
C PRO A 56 6.18 -4.01 14.11
N GLU A 57 7.16 -3.46 13.39
CA GLU A 57 8.08 -2.43 13.88
C GLU A 57 7.33 -1.13 14.19
N GLU A 58 6.38 -0.75 13.32
CA GLU A 58 5.56 0.44 13.50
C GLU A 58 4.58 0.28 14.66
N ALA A 59 3.96 -0.88 14.79
CA ALA A 59 3.09 -1.20 15.91
C ALA A 59 3.86 -1.09 17.25
N LEU A 60 5.09 -1.59 17.31
CA LEU A 60 5.94 -1.48 18.49
C LEU A 60 6.30 -0.02 18.81
N ARG A 61 6.64 0.77 17.79
CA ARG A 61 6.98 2.19 17.93
C ARG A 61 5.80 3.00 18.48
N ILE A 62 4.58 2.78 17.96
CA ILE A 62 3.38 3.47 18.46
C ILE A 62 3.03 3.00 19.88
N ALA A 63 3.11 1.69 20.16
CA ALA A 63 2.85 1.16 21.51
C ALA A 63 3.77 1.81 22.56
N ARG A 64 5.06 1.96 22.25
CA ARG A 64 6.04 2.63 23.12
C ARG A 64 5.69 4.10 23.35
N HIS A 65 5.30 4.82 22.29
CA HIS A 65 4.89 6.22 22.40
C HIS A 65 3.67 6.39 23.32
N LEU A 66 2.72 5.46 23.26
CA LEU A 66 1.53 5.44 24.11
C LEU A 66 1.79 4.86 25.53
N ASN A 67 3.04 4.56 25.87
CA ASN A 67 3.45 3.96 27.15
C ASN A 67 2.66 2.67 27.49
N MET A 68 2.44 1.81 26.49
CA MET A 68 1.77 0.53 26.70
C MET A 68 2.54 -0.65 26.09
N SER A 69 2.23 -1.86 26.53
CA SER A 69 2.80 -3.07 25.94
C SER A 69 2.33 -3.25 24.50
N LEU A 70 3.17 -3.85 23.66
CA LEU A 70 2.81 -4.20 22.28
C LEU A 70 1.52 -5.05 22.26
N GLN A 71 1.41 -6.06 23.13
CA GLN A 71 0.22 -6.91 23.20
C GLN A 71 -1.05 -6.08 23.44
N ARG A 72 -1.04 -5.19 24.44
CA ARG A 72 -2.18 -4.33 24.73
C ARG A 72 -2.52 -3.44 23.54
N PHE A 73 -1.52 -2.85 22.89
CA PHE A 73 -1.71 -2.03 21.70
C PHE A 73 -2.40 -2.82 20.58
N LEU A 74 -1.89 -4.01 20.28
CA LEU A 74 -2.44 -4.88 19.23
C LEU A 74 -3.91 -5.23 19.49
N ASP A 75 -4.26 -5.54 20.73
CA ASP A 75 -5.63 -5.93 21.09
C ASP A 75 -6.61 -4.75 21.06
N THR A 76 -6.15 -3.59 21.54
CA THR A 76 -7.02 -2.42 21.75
C THR A 76 -7.11 -1.52 20.51
N HIS A 77 -6.03 -1.33 19.76
CA HIS A 77 -5.94 -0.33 18.68
C HIS A 77 -5.89 -0.91 17.27
N THR A 78 -5.72 -2.24 17.11
CA THR A 78 -5.56 -2.86 15.79
C THR A 78 -6.57 -3.96 15.51
N LYS A 79 -6.78 -4.24 14.22
CA LYS A 79 -7.47 -5.42 13.70
C LYS A 79 -6.43 -6.30 13.01
N GLN A 80 -6.60 -7.61 13.12
CA GLN A 80 -5.80 -8.59 12.38
C GLN A 80 -6.62 -9.16 11.23
N TYR A 81 -6.00 -9.29 10.07
CA TYR A 81 -6.59 -9.96 8.92
C TYR A 81 -5.77 -11.20 8.61
N SER A 82 -6.42 -12.37 8.57
CA SER A 82 -5.77 -13.66 8.29
C SER A 82 -4.95 -13.62 7.00
N LYS A 83 -5.44 -12.85 6.02
CA LYS A 83 -4.83 -12.67 4.72
C LYS A 83 -3.47 -11.99 4.76
N TYR A 84 -3.14 -11.17 5.75
CA TYR A 84 -1.87 -10.40 5.82
C TYR A 84 -1.12 -10.76 7.11
N LYS A 85 -0.38 -11.87 7.10
CA LYS A 85 0.27 -12.39 8.33
C LYS A 85 1.35 -11.41 8.80
N GLY A 86 1.38 -11.16 10.11
CA GLY A 86 2.33 -10.22 10.73
C GLY A 86 1.93 -8.74 10.63
N TRP A 87 1.11 -8.37 9.63
CA TRP A 87 0.60 -7.01 9.46
C TRP A 87 -0.64 -6.76 10.29
N ARG A 88 -0.81 -5.50 10.70
CA ARG A 88 -1.93 -5.06 11.54
C ARG A 88 -2.57 -3.83 10.92
N MET A 89 -3.89 -3.77 10.94
CA MET A 89 -4.64 -2.60 10.47
C MET A 89 -5.10 -1.78 11.68
N LEU A 90 -5.00 -0.46 11.64
CA LEU A 90 -5.57 0.37 12.70
C LEU A 90 -7.10 0.25 12.75
N LYS A 91 -7.65 0.32 13.96
CA LYS A 91 -9.08 0.46 14.18
C LYS A 91 -9.53 1.89 13.86
N THR A 92 -10.81 2.02 13.56
CA THR A 92 -11.52 3.29 13.58
C THR A 92 -12.11 3.55 14.96
N ALA A 93 -12.43 4.80 15.27
CA ALA A 93 -13.19 5.18 16.45
C ALA A 93 -14.58 4.53 16.43
N GLU A 94 -15.10 4.22 17.62
CA GLU A 94 -16.39 3.55 17.76
C GLU A 94 -17.52 4.38 17.14
N GLY A 95 -18.34 3.76 16.27
CA GLY A 95 -19.42 4.45 15.57
C GLY A 95 -18.98 5.43 14.47
N SER A 96 -17.71 5.41 14.06
CA SER A 96 -17.15 6.33 13.07
C SER A 96 -16.19 5.65 12.08
N SER A 97 -15.99 6.29 10.92
CA SER A 97 -14.92 5.97 9.96
C SER A 97 -13.57 6.59 10.36
N ALA A 98 -13.55 7.51 11.33
CA ALA A 98 -12.35 8.21 11.73
C ALA A 98 -11.32 7.27 12.37
N CYS A 99 -10.03 7.51 12.13
CA CYS A 99 -8.93 6.82 12.76
C CYS A 99 -9.03 6.90 14.29
N ILE A 100 -8.72 5.81 14.99
CA ILE A 100 -8.75 5.73 16.47
C ILE A 100 -7.86 6.78 17.17
N PHE A 101 -6.86 7.34 16.48
CA PHE A 101 -5.96 8.35 17.01
C PHE A 101 -6.37 9.79 16.71
N LEU A 102 -7.51 10.03 16.05
CA LEU A 102 -8.02 11.37 15.86
C LEU A 102 -8.68 11.88 17.16
N GLY A 103 -8.08 12.91 17.76
CA GLY A 103 -8.62 13.58 18.93
C GLY A 103 -9.85 14.42 18.61
N SER A 104 -10.61 14.78 19.64
CA SER A 104 -11.77 15.68 19.52
C SER A 104 -11.41 17.10 19.09
N ASP A 105 -10.13 17.47 19.17
CA ASP A 105 -9.54 18.71 18.66
C ASP A 105 -9.12 18.62 17.18
N ASN A 106 -9.50 17.54 16.49
CA ASN A 106 -9.10 17.19 15.11
C ASN A 106 -7.59 16.96 14.92
N LYS A 107 -6.84 16.69 15.99
CA LYS A 107 -5.39 16.40 15.89
C LYS A 107 -5.09 14.92 16.06
N CYS A 108 -4.12 14.43 15.32
CA CYS A 108 -3.62 13.07 15.46
C CYS A 108 -2.77 12.96 16.74
N SER A 109 -3.21 12.14 17.70
CA SER A 109 -2.53 11.96 18.99
C SER A 109 -1.18 11.25 18.89
N VAL A 110 -0.92 10.57 17.78
CA VAL A 110 0.34 9.85 17.49
C VAL A 110 1.13 10.48 16.35
N HIS A 111 0.91 11.77 16.05
CA HIS A 111 1.46 12.45 14.88
C HIS A 111 2.98 12.27 14.70
N SER A 112 3.75 12.33 15.79
CA SER A 112 5.22 12.19 15.80
C SER A 112 5.71 10.76 15.52
N VAL A 113 4.84 9.76 15.66
CA VAL A 113 5.17 8.33 15.47
C VAL A 113 4.20 7.65 14.51
N ARG A 114 3.62 8.41 13.58
CA ARG A 114 2.70 7.89 12.56
C ARG A 114 3.34 6.72 11.79
N PRO A 115 2.53 5.74 11.35
CA PRO A 115 3.01 4.73 10.43
C PRO A 115 3.42 5.38 9.10
N SER A 116 4.31 4.75 8.35
CA SER A 116 4.86 5.16 7.07
C SER A 116 3.77 5.56 6.09
N GLN A 117 2.66 4.81 6.02
CA GLN A 117 1.51 5.21 5.20
C GLN A 117 1.01 6.63 5.57
N CYS A 118 0.84 6.93 6.86
CA CYS A 118 0.39 8.26 7.28
C CYS A 118 1.49 9.34 7.23
N SER A 119 2.77 9.00 7.46
CA SER A 119 3.86 9.99 7.48
C SER A 119 4.37 10.35 6.09
N THR A 120 4.16 9.50 5.09
CA THR A 120 4.57 9.74 3.70
C THR A 120 3.50 10.46 2.89
N TYR A 121 2.30 10.69 3.42
CA TYR A 121 1.26 11.44 2.72
C TYR A 121 1.74 12.88 2.41
N PRO A 122 1.57 13.40 1.18
CA PRO A 122 0.80 12.84 0.06
C PRO A 122 1.65 12.10 -0.99
N TRP A 123 2.88 11.72 -0.67
CA TRP A 123 3.79 11.03 -1.59
C TRP A 123 3.50 9.53 -1.64
N TRP A 124 2.26 9.20 -1.98
CA TRP A 124 1.83 7.83 -2.21
C TRP A 124 1.89 7.50 -3.70
N PRO A 125 2.16 6.23 -4.07
CA PRO A 125 2.05 5.75 -5.44
C PRO A 125 0.75 6.20 -6.13
N GLU A 126 -0.38 6.08 -5.44
CA GLU A 126 -1.70 6.40 -5.98
C GLU A 126 -1.86 7.90 -6.31
N LEU A 127 -1.08 8.76 -5.67
CA LEU A 127 -1.14 10.21 -5.85
C LEU A 127 -0.11 10.72 -6.87
N THR A 128 0.73 9.88 -7.49
CA THR A 128 1.70 10.35 -8.50
C THR A 128 1.07 10.71 -9.85
N HIS A 129 -0.18 10.34 -10.10
CA HIS A 129 -0.89 10.77 -11.31
C HIS A 129 -1.55 12.13 -11.08
N ASP A 130 -1.45 13.04 -12.05
CA ASP A 130 -1.91 14.43 -11.87
C ASP A 130 -3.42 14.52 -11.60
N SER A 131 -4.23 13.63 -12.18
CA SER A 131 -5.67 13.60 -11.89
C SER A 131 -5.97 13.26 -10.44
N GLU A 132 -5.23 12.30 -9.85
CA GLU A 132 -5.41 11.88 -8.46
C GLU A 132 -4.89 12.95 -7.51
N TRP A 133 -3.74 13.56 -7.82
CA TRP A 133 -3.19 14.69 -7.08
C TRP A 133 -4.17 15.87 -7.01
N GLU A 134 -4.71 16.30 -8.14
CA GLU A 134 -5.65 17.42 -8.19
C GLU A 134 -7.00 17.08 -7.54
N TRP A 135 -7.47 15.83 -7.64
CA TRP A 135 -8.68 15.40 -6.93
C TRP A 135 -8.46 15.41 -5.42
N GLU A 136 -7.37 14.84 -4.92
CA GLU A 136 -7.04 14.80 -3.49
C GLU A 136 -6.89 16.20 -2.91
N LYS A 137 -6.20 17.09 -3.63
CA LYS A 137 -6.07 18.52 -3.33
C LYS A 137 -7.42 19.22 -3.21
N ALA A 138 -8.34 18.97 -4.15
CA ALA A 138 -9.63 19.65 -4.18
C ALA A 138 -10.62 19.12 -3.12
N ASN A 139 -10.51 17.84 -2.74
CA ASN A 139 -11.58 17.16 -1.99
C ASN A 139 -11.17 16.72 -0.58
N VAL A 140 -9.88 16.47 -0.32
CA VAL A 140 -9.45 15.82 0.92
C VAL A 140 -8.64 16.74 1.79
N CYS A 141 -7.55 17.34 1.30
CA CYS A 141 -6.59 18.01 2.16
C CYS A 141 -6.20 19.40 1.66
N GLU A 142 -6.28 20.38 2.55
CA GLU A 142 -5.89 21.77 2.29
C GLU A 142 -4.38 21.99 2.27
N GLY A 143 -3.58 20.97 2.59
CA GLY A 143 -2.13 21.06 2.62
C GLY A 143 -1.49 21.12 1.24
N PHE A 144 -2.22 20.73 0.19
CA PHE A 144 -1.75 20.76 -1.20
C PHE A 144 -1.66 22.21 -1.68
N ASP A 145 -0.49 22.61 -2.19
CA ASP A 145 -0.19 23.99 -2.60
C ASP A 145 -0.46 25.05 -1.53
N HIS A 146 -0.44 24.66 -0.25
CA HIS A 146 -0.66 25.57 0.87
C HIS A 146 0.34 26.75 0.83
N PRO A 147 -0.05 27.97 1.23
CA PRO A 147 0.86 29.12 1.22
C PRO A 147 2.15 28.93 2.05
N GLU A 148 2.10 28.09 3.08
CA GLU A 148 3.24 27.73 3.92
C GLU A 148 4.04 26.52 3.40
N ALA A 149 3.64 25.94 2.26
CA ALA A 149 4.45 24.94 1.59
C ALA A 149 5.68 25.61 0.98
N GLY A 150 6.84 25.33 1.58
CA GLY A 150 8.13 25.79 1.09
C GLY A 150 8.48 25.21 -0.29
N ALA A 151 9.68 25.50 -0.76
CA ALA A 151 10.21 24.84 -1.94
C ALA A 151 10.23 23.32 -1.71
N LEU A 152 9.88 22.55 -2.74
CA LEU A 152 9.92 21.10 -2.68
C LEU A 152 11.37 20.64 -2.50
N ASP A 153 11.60 19.84 -1.47
CA ASP A 153 12.77 18.98 -1.41
C ASP A 153 12.45 17.71 -2.20
N GLU A 154 12.88 17.66 -3.46
CA GLU A 154 12.58 16.55 -4.37
C GLU A 154 13.17 15.23 -3.88
N GLU A 155 14.33 15.26 -3.22
CA GLU A 155 14.97 14.04 -2.71
C GLU A 155 14.25 13.49 -1.50
N GLU A 156 13.83 14.34 -0.56
CA GLU A 156 13.03 13.91 0.59
C GLU A 156 11.64 13.42 0.16
N ALA A 157 10.98 14.10 -0.77
CA ALA A 157 9.70 13.66 -1.32
C ALA A 157 9.84 12.31 -2.07
N ALA A 158 10.92 12.14 -2.84
CA ALA A 158 11.24 10.87 -3.50
C ALA A 158 11.54 9.75 -2.48
N ARG A 159 12.23 10.06 -1.38
CA ARG A 159 12.47 9.11 -0.28
C ARG A 159 11.16 8.68 0.37
N GLN A 160 10.25 9.61 0.64
CA GLN A 160 8.92 9.32 1.19
C GLN A 160 8.08 8.47 0.22
N LEU A 161 8.12 8.75 -1.08
CA LEU A 161 7.46 7.94 -2.10
C LEU A 161 8.02 6.51 -2.17
N ARG A 162 9.34 6.35 -2.11
CA ARG A 162 9.99 5.02 -2.04
C ARG A 162 9.54 4.25 -0.79
N GLU A 163 9.49 4.92 0.37
CA GLU A 163 9.03 4.34 1.63
C GLU A 163 7.57 3.90 1.56
N ALA A 164 6.67 4.74 1.03
CA ALA A 164 5.26 4.41 0.86
C ALA A 164 5.07 3.18 -0.04
N ASN A 165 5.79 3.13 -1.16
CA ASN A 165 5.74 2.01 -2.09
C ASN A 165 6.27 0.72 -1.46
N LYS A 166 7.43 0.77 -0.78
CA LYS A 166 8.03 -0.37 -0.08
C LYS A 166 7.05 -1.01 0.90
N MET A 167 6.37 -0.18 1.70
CA MET A 167 5.39 -0.65 2.67
C MET A 167 4.18 -1.33 2.00
N THR A 168 3.68 -0.77 0.90
CA THR A 168 2.64 -1.41 0.10
C THR A 168 3.08 -2.77 -0.43
N GLN A 169 4.31 -2.87 -0.96
CA GLN A 169 4.82 -4.15 -1.48
C GLN A 169 5.01 -5.21 -0.40
N GLN A 170 5.65 -4.87 0.71
CA GLN A 170 5.86 -5.82 1.80
C GLN A 170 4.54 -6.36 2.36
N ARG A 171 3.50 -5.53 2.43
CA ARG A 171 2.15 -5.98 2.80
C ARG A 171 1.57 -6.95 1.78
N LEU A 172 1.68 -6.66 0.49
CA LEU A 172 1.18 -7.53 -0.57
C LEU A 172 1.91 -8.88 -0.58
N LEU A 173 3.22 -8.90 -0.39
CA LEU A 173 4.03 -10.12 -0.27
C LEU A 173 3.68 -10.95 0.97
N ALA A 174 3.35 -10.28 2.08
CA ALA A 174 2.85 -10.95 3.28
C ALA A 174 1.43 -11.49 3.11
N SER A 175 0.78 -11.24 1.97
CA SER A 175 -0.59 -11.62 1.73
C SER A 175 -0.73 -13.04 1.20
N GLU A 176 -1.77 -13.76 1.63
CA GLU A 176 -2.17 -15.03 1.01
C GLU A 176 -2.89 -14.81 -0.35
N VAL A 177 -2.86 -13.59 -0.91
CA VAL A 177 -3.28 -13.37 -2.30
C VAL A 177 -2.33 -14.17 -3.17
N ARG A 178 -2.88 -15.07 -3.99
CA ARG A 178 -2.13 -15.63 -5.11
C ARG A 178 -1.80 -14.50 -6.08
N MET A 179 -0.65 -13.87 -5.87
CA MET A 179 -0.06 -12.96 -6.84
C MET A 179 0.22 -13.77 -8.11
N SER A 180 0.00 -13.17 -9.28
CA SER A 180 0.53 -13.78 -10.50
C SER A 180 2.06 -13.85 -10.37
N PRO A 181 2.74 -14.82 -11.00
CA PRO A 181 4.21 -14.89 -10.96
C PRO A 181 4.89 -13.57 -11.30
N LYS A 182 4.32 -12.83 -12.27
CA LYS A 182 4.75 -11.49 -12.68
C LYS A 182 4.64 -10.44 -11.55
N VAL A 183 3.59 -10.50 -10.73
CA VAL A 183 3.36 -9.57 -9.62
C VAL A 183 4.24 -9.91 -8.41
N ALA A 184 4.58 -11.19 -8.23
CA ALA A 184 5.52 -11.62 -7.19
C ALA A 184 6.97 -11.22 -7.52
N GLU A 185 7.44 -11.52 -8.74
CA GLU A 185 8.75 -11.10 -9.25
C GLU A 185 8.90 -9.57 -9.20
N TRP A 186 7.86 -8.83 -9.62
CA TRP A 186 7.84 -7.37 -9.52
C TRP A 186 7.96 -6.83 -8.09
N ALA A 187 7.23 -7.43 -7.14
CA ALA A 187 7.28 -7.00 -5.75
C ALA A 187 8.68 -7.24 -5.14
N GLU A 188 9.42 -8.24 -5.59
CA GLU A 188 10.83 -8.46 -5.24
C GLU A 188 11.76 -7.42 -5.88
N ASP A 189 11.60 -7.12 -7.17
CA ASP A 189 12.40 -6.12 -7.89
C ASP A 189 12.24 -4.71 -7.32
N VAL A 190 11.02 -4.35 -6.89
CA VAL A 190 10.74 -3.05 -6.25
C VAL A 190 11.39 -2.95 -4.86
N LEU A 191 11.60 -4.06 -4.15
CA LEU A 191 12.33 -4.08 -2.88
C LEU A 191 13.84 -3.88 -3.06
N LEU A 192 14.37 -4.18 -4.25
CA LEU A 192 15.77 -3.97 -4.65
C LEU A 192 16.05 -2.55 -5.19
N TRP A 193 15.12 -1.62 -5.00
CA TRP A 193 15.32 -0.19 -5.25
C TRP A 193 16.26 0.51 -4.26
N ASP A 194 16.92 -0.23 -3.37
CA ASP A 194 17.99 0.27 -2.51
C ASP A 194 19.36 0.00 -3.15
N GLU A 195 19.94 1.07 -3.70
CA GLU A 195 21.37 1.38 -3.86
C GLU A 195 22.30 0.52 -4.77
N GLU A 196 21.92 -0.67 -5.26
CA GLU A 196 22.84 -1.48 -6.11
C GLU A 196 22.57 -1.45 -7.62
N LEU A 197 21.37 -1.09 -8.07
CA LEU A 197 21.07 -0.99 -9.50
C LEU A 197 21.35 0.43 -10.02
N GLY A 198 22.62 0.79 -10.06
CA GLY A 198 23.07 1.85 -10.96
C GLY A 198 22.65 1.48 -12.38
N TYR A 199 21.55 2.05 -12.88
CA TYR A 199 21.14 1.95 -14.28
C TYR A 199 22.04 2.88 -15.08
N PRO A 200 23.11 2.39 -15.74
CA PRO A 200 24.12 3.30 -16.28
C PRO A 200 23.59 4.13 -17.45
N ASP A 201 22.50 3.68 -18.10
CA ASP A 201 22.07 4.24 -19.39
C ASP A 201 20.54 4.45 -19.53
N GLY A 202 19.77 4.39 -18.42
CA GLY A 202 18.32 4.65 -18.45
C GLY A 202 17.49 3.69 -19.32
N ARG A 203 18.00 2.49 -19.64
CA ARG A 203 17.27 1.45 -20.38
C ARG A 203 16.77 0.37 -19.44
N LEU A 204 15.48 0.05 -19.57
CA LEU A 204 14.84 -1.09 -18.90
C LEU A 204 15.45 -2.42 -19.38
N PRO A 205 15.55 -3.44 -18.53
CA PRO A 205 15.82 -4.79 -19.00
C PRO A 205 14.70 -5.25 -19.96
N PRO A 206 15.01 -6.08 -20.96
CA PRO A 206 13.99 -6.62 -21.85
C PRO A 206 12.97 -7.42 -21.03
N PRO A 207 11.67 -7.36 -21.38
CA PRO A 207 10.66 -8.15 -20.69
C PRO A 207 11.02 -9.64 -20.77
N PRO A 208 10.74 -10.43 -19.72
CA PRO A 208 10.98 -11.87 -19.77
C PRO A 208 10.15 -12.52 -20.90
N PRO A 209 10.67 -13.59 -21.52
CA PRO A 209 9.95 -14.28 -22.59
C PRO A 209 8.59 -14.77 -22.10
N ALA A 210 7.57 -14.69 -22.96
CA ALA A 210 6.22 -15.11 -22.63
C ALA A 210 6.21 -16.58 -22.14
N PRO A 211 5.45 -16.91 -21.08
CA PRO A 211 5.36 -18.28 -20.59
C PRO A 211 4.78 -19.19 -21.68
N PRO A 212 5.19 -20.46 -21.76
CA PRO A 212 4.65 -21.40 -22.73
C PRO A 212 3.14 -21.60 -22.52
N PRO A 213 2.36 -21.85 -23.58
CA PRO A 213 0.92 -22.05 -23.47
C PRO A 213 0.61 -23.25 -22.57
N PRO A 214 -0.50 -23.22 -21.80
CA PRO A 214 -0.87 -24.32 -20.93
C PRO A 214 -1.14 -25.60 -21.75
N PRO A 215 -0.84 -26.79 -21.20
CA PRO A 215 -1.12 -28.05 -21.89
C PRO A 215 -2.64 -28.22 -22.09
N PRO A 216 -3.07 -28.87 -23.18
CA PRO A 216 -4.49 -29.07 -23.46
C PRO A 216 -5.15 -29.91 -22.36
N ALA A 217 -6.35 -29.50 -21.93
CA ALA A 217 -7.13 -30.20 -20.92
C ALA A 217 -7.47 -31.63 -21.37
N GLY A 218 -6.95 -32.62 -20.65
CA GLY A 218 -7.15 -34.04 -20.93
C GLY A 218 -8.62 -34.46 -20.77
N GLY A 219 -9.15 -35.13 -21.79
CA GLY A 219 -10.48 -35.75 -21.78
C GLY A 219 -10.57 -36.95 -20.83
N ALA A 220 -11.71 -37.07 -20.16
CA ALA A 220 -12.03 -38.09 -19.18
C ALA A 220 -12.13 -39.52 -19.73
N ARG A 221 -12.01 -40.49 -18.80
CA ARG A 221 -12.52 -41.89 -18.70
C ARG A 221 -11.35 -42.86 -18.42
N GLY A 222 -11.40 -43.82 -17.49
CA GLY A 222 -12.40 -44.34 -16.57
C GLY A 222 -11.85 -45.61 -15.90
N GLY A 223 -12.54 -46.12 -14.89
CA GLY A 223 -12.38 -47.51 -14.42
C GLY A 223 -11.46 -47.72 -13.23
N VAL A 224 -12.03 -47.71 -12.02
CA VAL A 224 -11.50 -48.44 -10.86
C VAL A 224 -11.90 -49.91 -11.04
N VAL A 225 -10.93 -50.81 -11.06
CA VAL A 225 -11.13 -52.21 -10.65
C VAL A 225 -10.00 -52.55 -9.70
N VAL A 226 -10.37 -52.84 -8.45
CA VAL A 226 -9.49 -53.31 -7.39
C VAL A 226 -9.55 -54.83 -7.45
N ASP A 227 -8.44 -55.49 -7.69
CA ASP A 227 -8.31 -56.93 -7.46
C ASP A 227 -7.06 -57.14 -6.59
N CYS A 228 -7.28 -57.59 -5.36
CA CYS A 228 -6.24 -58.06 -4.45
C CYS A 228 -6.25 -59.58 -4.49
N ALA A 229 -5.20 -60.19 -5.04
CA ALA A 229 -4.95 -61.61 -4.91
C ALA A 229 -3.45 -61.91 -4.75
N ALA A 230 -3.16 -62.56 -3.62
CA ALA A 230 -1.98 -63.33 -3.20
C ALA A 230 -0.61 -62.62 -3.10
#